data_AF-A0A9W8MIG9-F1
#
_entry.id   AF-A0A9W8MIG9-F1
#
_cell.length_a   1.000
_cell.length_b   1.000
_cell.length_c   1.000
_cell.angle_alpha   90.00
_cell.angle_beta   90.00
_cell.angle_gamma   90.00
#
_symmetry.space_group_name_H-M   'P 1'
#
loop_
_entity.id
_entity.type
_entity.pdbx_description
1 polymer ?
#
loop_
_entity_poly.entity_id
_entity_poly.type
_entity_poly.pdbx_seq_one_letter_code
_entity_poly.pdbx_strand_id
1 'polypeptide(L)'
;MSTASSESASDATASSGPILRPKPVRCGGTVFFKVEEIVFEVPRYRFAEHSEVFEAMFQLPAGTDGTVEGRDEDHPIELKGYKAIHFNSLYKVLYPTYLRIGKG
;
A
#
# COMPACT_ATOMS: atom_id res chain seq x y z
N MET A 1 -37.61 35.92 -48.98
CA MET A 1 -36.38 36.16 -49.77
C MET A 1 -35.31 36.49 -48.75
N SER A 2 -34.20 35.78 -48.52
CA SER A 2 -33.43 34.74 -49.22
C SER A 2 -32.50 34.11 -48.15
N THR A 3 -32.41 32.77 -48.01
CA THR A 3 -31.25 31.90 -48.41
C THR A 3 -29.86 32.52 -48.18
N ALA A 4 -28.82 31.87 -47.64
CA ALA A 4 -28.44 30.46 -47.62
C ALA A 4 -27.35 30.13 -46.57
N SER A 5 -27.27 28.85 -46.25
CA SER A 5 -26.13 27.96 -45.90
C SER A 5 -24.72 28.51 -45.67
N SER A 6 -24.02 27.95 -44.67
CA SER A 6 -22.98 26.94 -44.92
C SER A 6 -22.48 26.25 -43.64
N GLU A 7 -22.58 24.92 -43.62
CA GLU A 7 -21.71 24.02 -42.85
C GLU A 7 -20.24 24.21 -43.27
N SER A 8 -19.31 24.09 -42.33
CA SER A 8 -18.02 23.46 -42.62
C SER A 8 -17.43 22.87 -41.34
N ALA A 9 -17.43 21.55 -41.29
CA ALA A 9 -16.70 20.75 -40.32
C ALA A 9 -15.19 20.86 -40.55
N SER A 10 -14.44 20.85 -39.45
CA SER A 10 -13.07 20.31 -39.36
C SER A 10 -12.99 19.72 -37.95
N ASP A 11 -13.35 18.46 -37.77
CA ASP A 11 -12.52 17.27 -38.03
C ASP A 11 -11.04 17.45 -37.66
N ALA A 12 -10.76 17.22 -36.38
CA ALA A 12 -9.53 16.63 -35.89
C ALA A 12 -9.82 16.05 -34.50
N THR A 13 -10.68 15.03 -34.42
CA THR A 13 -10.67 14.13 -33.27
C THR A 13 -9.38 13.31 -33.36
N ALA A 14 -8.30 13.86 -32.81
CA ALA A 14 -7.19 13.03 -32.38
C ALA A 14 -7.73 12.18 -31.22
N SER A 15 -8.23 10.99 -31.56
CA SER A 15 -8.57 9.93 -30.63
C SER A 15 -7.28 9.51 -29.94
N SER A 16 -6.91 10.25 -28.90
CA SER A 16 -5.97 9.78 -27.91
C SER A 16 -6.66 8.59 -27.26
N GLY A 17 -6.24 7.38 -27.64
CA GLY A 17 -6.67 6.15 -26.97
C GLY A 17 -6.56 6.30 -25.45
N PRO A 18 -7.29 5.49 -24.67
CA PRO A 18 -7.30 5.63 -23.22
C PRO A 18 -5.86 5.50 -22.72
N ILE A 19 -5.28 6.63 -22.31
CA ILE A 19 -4.01 6.64 -21.61
C ILE A 19 -4.28 5.78 -20.38
N LEU A 20 -3.70 4.58 -20.35
CA LEU A 20 -3.70 3.72 -19.17
C LEU A 20 -2.90 4.47 -18.10
N ARG A 21 -3.56 5.39 -17.39
CA ARG A 21 -2.97 6.11 -16.28
C ARG A 21 -2.72 5.08 -15.20
N PRO A 22 -1.46 4.85 -14.80
CA PRO A 22 -1.18 3.96 -13.69
C PRO A 22 -1.99 4.42 -12.48
N LYS A 23 -2.68 3.50 -11.81
CA LYS A 23 -3.35 3.84 -10.55
C LYS A 23 -2.29 4.28 -9.55
N PRO A 24 -2.48 5.42 -8.85
CA PRO A 24 -1.56 5.82 -7.79
C PRO A 24 -1.41 4.70 -6.77
N VAL A 25 -0.17 4.24 -6.57
CA VAL A 25 0.13 3.25 -5.54
C VAL A 25 0.19 3.99 -4.21
N ARG A 26 -0.76 3.74 -3.33
CA ARG A 26 -0.68 4.22 -1.95
C ARG A 26 0.32 3.34 -1.20
N CYS A 27 1.55 3.81 -1.08
CA CYS A 27 2.48 3.24 -0.12
C CYS A 27 2.00 3.68 1.27
N GLY A 28 1.23 2.82 1.96
CA GLY A 28 0.52 3.13 3.21
C GLY A 28 1.40 3.37 4.44
N GLY A 29 2.62 3.86 4.26
CA GLY A 29 3.63 4.03 5.30
C GLY A 29 4.31 2.73 5.72
N THR A 30 5.31 2.85 6.58
CA THR A 30 5.93 1.73 7.31
C THR A 30 5.35 1.61 8.70
N VAL A 31 5.51 0.44 9.31
CA VAL A 31 5.14 0.15 10.69
C VAL A 31 6.26 -0.67 11.32
N PHE A 32 6.54 -0.38 12.58
CA PHE A 32 7.58 -1.05 13.37
C PHE A 32 6.95 -2.08 14.29
N PHE A 33 7.35 -3.35 14.15
CA PHE A 33 6.94 -4.44 15.03
C PHE A 33 8.13 -4.95 15.82
N LYS A 34 7.97 -5.14 17.12
CA LYS A 34 8.98 -5.83 17.95
C LYS A 34 8.49 -7.23 18.29
N VAL A 35 9.24 -8.23 17.84
CA VAL A 35 8.95 -9.64 18.07
C VAL A 35 10.21 -10.28 18.64
N GLU A 36 10.11 -10.83 19.85
CA GLU A 36 11.27 -11.22 20.65
C GLU A 36 12.22 -10.01 20.81
N GLU A 37 13.46 -10.12 20.33
CA GLU A 37 14.50 -9.09 20.44
C GLU A 37 14.68 -8.29 19.14
N ILE A 38 13.86 -8.57 18.11
CA ILE A 38 14.02 -8.03 16.75
C ILE A 38 12.94 -7.00 16.46
N VAL A 39 13.36 -5.84 15.95
CA VAL A 39 12.46 -4.81 15.40
C VAL A 39 12.40 -4.97 13.88
N PHE A 40 11.21 -5.11 13.35
CA PHE A 40 10.90 -5.21 11.93
C PHE A 40 10.27 -3.92 11.44
N GLU A 41 10.94 -3.22 10.52
CA GLU A 41 10.32 -2.16 9.71
C GLU A 41 9.71 -2.78 8.46
N VAL A 42 8.38 -2.73 8.33
CA VAL A 42 7.67 -3.34 7.19
C VAL A 42 6.61 -2.39 6.62
N PRO A 43 6.24 -2.51 5.33
CA PRO A 43 5.19 -1.67 4.78
C PRO A 43 3.83 -2.07 5.36
N ARG A 44 3.05 -1.09 5.80
CA ARG A 44 1.78 -1.27 6.50
C ARG A 44 0.64 -1.75 5.58
N TYR A 45 0.70 -1.39 4.30
CA TYR A 45 -0.37 -1.57 3.34
C TYR A 45 -0.88 -3.01 3.22
N ARG A 46 0.00 -4.01 3.07
CA ARG A 46 -0.44 -5.41 2.88
C ARG A 46 -1.05 -6.02 4.13
N PHE A 47 -0.59 -5.59 5.31
CA PHE A 47 -1.17 -6.03 6.57
C PHE A 47 -2.61 -5.55 6.69
N ALA A 48 -2.87 -4.27 6.40
CA ALA A 48 -4.22 -3.71 6.39
C ALA A 48 -5.10 -4.32 5.29
N GLU A 49 -4.56 -4.50 4.07
CA GLU A 49 -5.29 -5.07 2.92
C GLU A 49 -5.76 -6.51 3.17
N HIS A 50 -4.98 -7.31 3.89
CA HIS A 50 -5.23 -8.74 4.07
C HIS A 50 -5.68 -9.12 5.49
N SER A 51 -5.84 -8.17 6.39
CA SER A 51 -6.26 -8.44 7.77
C SER A 51 -6.99 -7.25 8.39
N GLU A 52 -8.29 -7.45 8.64
CA GLU A 52 -9.15 -6.49 9.34
C GLU A 52 -8.62 -6.17 10.75
N VAL A 53 -7.96 -7.13 11.41
CA VAL A 53 -7.35 -6.93 12.73
C VAL A 53 -6.22 -5.92 12.66
N PHE A 54 -5.30 -6.07 11.69
CA PHE A 54 -4.24 -5.09 11.50
C PHE A 54 -4.80 -3.74 11.06
N GLU A 55 -5.76 -3.72 10.12
CA GLU A 55 -6.43 -2.48 9.71
C GLU A 55 -7.06 -1.73 10.88
N ALA A 56 -7.79 -2.42 11.75
CA ALA A 56 -8.42 -1.81 12.92
C ALA A 56 -7.39 -1.31 13.93
N MET A 57 -6.36 -2.11 14.25
CA MET A 57 -5.28 -1.73 15.17
C MET A 57 -4.58 -0.44 14.72
N PHE A 58 -4.38 -0.33 13.41
CA PHE A 58 -3.77 0.79 12.73
C PHE A 58 -4.60 2.09 12.72
N GLN A 59 -5.89 2.02 13.04
CA GLN A 59 -6.79 3.16 13.17
C GLN A 59 -7.00 3.58 14.63
N LEU A 60 -6.44 2.84 15.60
CA LEU A 60 -6.55 3.19 17.00
C LEU A 60 -5.89 4.57 17.25
N PRO A 61 -6.49 5.40 18.12
CA PRO A 61 -5.89 6.67 18.51
C PRO A 61 -4.59 6.45 19.29
N ALA A 62 -3.80 7.52 19.41
CA ALA A 62 -2.64 7.52 20.28
C ALA A 62 -3.02 7.18 21.74
N GLY A 63 -2.07 6.61 22.48
CA GLY A 63 -2.19 6.35 23.91
C GLY A 63 -2.38 7.64 24.73
N THR A 64 -2.62 7.48 26.03
CA THR A 64 -2.87 8.61 26.97
C THR A 64 -1.71 9.60 27.04
N ASP A 65 -0.49 9.15 26.75
CA ASP A 65 0.75 9.93 26.66
C ASP A 65 0.98 10.58 25.29
N GLY A 66 0.07 10.36 24.33
CA GLY A 66 0.20 10.83 22.94
C GLY A 66 1.11 9.95 22.07
N THR A 67 1.60 8.84 22.61
CA THR A 67 2.45 7.90 21.88
C THR A 67 1.61 7.04 20.94
N VAL A 68 2.07 6.88 19.70
CA VAL A 68 1.44 6.01 18.69
C VAL A 68 2.32 4.79 18.52
N GLU A 69 1.80 3.60 18.81
CA GLU A 69 2.53 2.35 18.60
C GLU A 69 2.79 2.10 17.11
N GLY A 70 3.96 1.53 16.83
CA GLY A 70 4.44 1.19 15.50
C GLY A 70 4.93 2.36 14.67
N ARG A 71 5.12 3.54 15.28
CA ARG A 71 5.53 4.76 14.58
C ARG A 71 7.01 4.75 14.17
N ASP A 72 7.86 4.25 15.05
CA ASP A 72 9.33 4.23 14.92
C ASP A 72 9.93 3.08 15.76
N GLU A 73 11.25 2.94 15.73
CA GLU A 73 11.97 1.87 16.45
C GLU A 73 11.86 1.97 17.97
N ASP A 74 11.70 3.18 18.51
CA ASP A 74 11.55 3.44 19.94
C ASP A 74 10.13 3.15 20.43
N HIS A 75 9.14 3.24 19.54
CA HIS A 75 7.73 2.97 19.81
C HIS A 75 7.16 1.87 18.90
N PRO A 76 7.68 0.63 18.91
CA PRO A 76 7.18 -0.45 18.07
C PRO A 76 5.89 -1.05 18.65
N ILE A 77 5.12 -1.75 17.81
CA ILE A 77 4.05 -2.63 18.27
C ILE A 77 4.69 -3.90 18.83
N GLU A 78 4.59 -4.14 20.14
CA GLU A 78 5.17 -5.32 20.79
C GLU A 78 4.25 -6.55 20.65
N LEU A 79 4.70 -7.56 19.90
CA LEU A 79 3.98 -8.83 19.74
C LEU A 79 4.52 -9.90 20.70
N LYS A 80 4.08 -9.84 21.96
CA LYS A 80 4.49 -10.78 23.01
C LYS A 80 3.97 -12.20 22.76
N GLY A 81 4.83 -13.20 22.97
CA GLY A 81 4.48 -14.62 22.81
C GLY A 81 4.58 -15.17 21.38
N TYR A 82 4.91 -14.33 20.40
CA TYR A 82 5.17 -14.75 19.02
C TYR A 82 6.67 -14.92 18.77
N LYS A 83 7.02 -15.87 17.90
CA LYS A 83 8.41 -16.08 17.46
C LYS A 83 8.71 -15.24 16.22
N ALA A 84 9.88 -14.63 16.16
CA ALA A 84 10.32 -13.82 15.03
C ALA A 84 10.30 -14.61 13.70
N ILE A 85 10.59 -15.91 13.74
CA ILE A 85 10.53 -16.78 12.55
C ILE A 85 9.12 -16.94 11.97
N HIS A 86 8.09 -16.92 12.81
CA HIS A 86 6.70 -16.99 12.38
C HIS A 86 6.24 -15.66 11.80
N PHE A 87 6.63 -14.54 12.41
CA PHE A 87 6.39 -13.21 11.87
C PHE A 87 7.05 -13.02 10.49
N ASN A 88 8.32 -13.43 10.34
CA ASN A 88 9.02 -13.40 9.05
C ASN A 88 8.33 -14.27 7.99
N SER A 89 7.78 -15.41 8.39
CA SER A 89 7.01 -16.27 7.49
C SER A 89 5.74 -15.57 7.00
N LEU A 90 4.99 -14.90 7.89
CA LEU A 90 3.84 -14.09 7.51
C LEU A 90 4.24 -12.97 6.54
N TYR A 91 5.33 -12.25 6.82
CA TYR A 91 5.84 -11.21 5.94
C TYR A 91 6.11 -11.73 4.52
N LYS A 92 6.75 -12.90 4.38
CA LYS A 92 7.00 -13.53 3.07
C LYS A 92 5.73 -13.93 2.34
N VAL A 93 4.66 -14.28 3.05
CA VAL A 93 3.35 -14.55 2.44
C VAL A 93 2.72 -13.27 1.89
N LEU A 94 2.83 -12.15 2.62
CA LEU A 94 2.29 -10.85 2.20
C LEU A 94 3.08 -10.20 1.06
N TYR A 95 4.38 -10.50 0.99
CA TYR A 95 5.32 -10.00 -0.01
C TYR A 95 6.09 -11.13 -0.70
N PRO A 96 5.42 -11.93 -1.56
CA PRO A 96 6.10 -12.99 -2.30
C PRO A 96 7.17 -12.39 -3.21
N THR A 97 8.42 -12.81 -3.03
CA THR A 97 9.47 -12.48 -3.99
C THR A 97 9.42 -13.49 -5.12
N TYR A 98 8.87 -13.09 -6.27
CA TYR A 98 8.95 -13.92 -7.46
C TYR A 98 10.39 -13.88 -7.96
N LEU A 99 11.14 -14.96 -7.75
CA LEU A 99 12.38 -15.19 -8.48
C LEU A 99 12.03 -15.29 -9.96
N ARG A 100 12.44 -14.28 -10.73
CA ARG A 100 12.34 -14.32 -12.19
C ARG A 100 13.38 -15.31 -12.69
N ILE A 101 12.97 -16.57 -12.86
CA ILE A 101 13.79 -17.58 -13.52
C ILE A 101 13.85 -17.18 -15.00
N GLY A 102 14.92 -16.49 -15.39
CA GLY A 102 15.26 -16.31 -16.80
C GLY A 102 15.54 -17.67 -17.40
N LYS A 103 14.68 -18.14 -18.30
CA LYS A 103 15.02 -19.27 -19.18
C LYS A 103 16.16 -18.80 -20.08
N GLY A 104 17.31 -19.46 -19.97
CA GLY A 104 18.40 -19.39 -20.94
C GLY A 104 18.06 -20.13 -22.22
#